data_AF-T1C9P0-F1
#
_entry.id   AF-T1C9P0-F1
#
_cell.length_a   1.000
_cell.length_b   1.000
_cell.length_c   1.000
_cell.angle_alpha   90.00
_cell.angle_beta   90.00
_cell.angle_gamma   90.00
#
_symmetry.space_group_name_H-M   'P 1'
#
loop_
_entity.id
_entity.type
_entity.pdbx_description
1 polymer ?
#
loop_
_entity_poly.entity_id
_entity_poly.type
_entity_poly.pdbx_seq_one_letter_code
_entity_poly.pdbx_strand_id
1 'polypeptide(L)'
;YALAHQRRSVTLVHKGNIQKFTEGAFMKWGYQLVRDEFADQAVGWDDCGGEPGSKLLVKDAIADIAFQQTLLRPREFDVIATLNLNGDYLSDALAAQVGGIGIAPGANINYVTATASSRPPTAPRRSTRARTR
;
A
#
# COMPACT_ATOMS: atom_id res chain seq x y z
N TYR A 1 -5.77 -7.56 -8.14
CA TYR A 1 -5.16 -8.32 -7.02
C TYR A 1 -6.13 -8.52 -5.86
N ALA A 2 -6.67 -7.46 -5.25
CA ALA A 2 -7.54 -7.54 -4.07
C ALA A 2 -8.76 -8.46 -4.27
N LEU A 3 -9.48 -8.31 -5.39
CA LEU A 3 -10.61 -9.18 -5.75
C LEU A 3 -10.19 -10.65 -5.92
N ALA A 4 -9.12 -10.91 -6.68
CA ALA A 4 -8.60 -12.26 -6.93
C ALA A 4 -8.13 -13.00 -5.66
N HIS A 5 -7.68 -12.26 -4.64
CA HIS A 5 -7.24 -12.82 -3.35
C HIS A 5 -8.25 -12.60 -2.23
N GLN A 6 -9.50 -12.23 -2.56
CA GLN A 6 -10.60 -12.02 -1.61
C GLN A 6 -10.22 -11.15 -0.40
N ARG A 7 -9.49 -10.06 -0.67
CA ARG A 7 -9.04 -9.11 0.36
C ARG A 7 -10.21 -8.28 0.86
N ARG A 8 -10.12 -7.86 2.13
CA ARG A 8 -11.23 -7.16 2.80
C ARG A 8 -11.33 -5.69 2.38
N SER A 9 -10.20 -5.05 2.17
CA SER A 9 -10.16 -3.63 1.79
C SER A 9 -8.90 -3.25 1.03
N VAL A 10 -9.02 -2.18 0.24
CA VAL A 10 -7.93 -1.44 -0.38
C VAL A 10 -7.88 -0.05 0.22
N THR A 11 -6.70 0.38 0.67
CA THR A 11 -6.48 1.71 1.23
C THR A 11 -5.62 2.55 0.28
N LEU A 12 -6.18 3.64 -0.22
CA LEU A 12 -5.48 4.65 -1.01
C LEU A 12 -4.76 5.60 -0.04
N VAL A 13 -3.43 5.46 0.05
CA VAL A 13 -2.63 6.33 0.93
C VAL A 13 -2.08 7.50 0.15
N HIS A 14 -2.39 8.71 0.61
CA HIS A 14 -2.08 9.96 -0.09
C HIS A 14 -1.89 11.12 0.91
N LYS A 15 -1.37 12.25 0.46
CA LYS A 15 -1.14 13.48 1.20
C LYS A 15 -1.94 14.63 0.59
N GLY A 16 -3.18 14.34 0.23
CA GLY A 16 -4.07 15.25 -0.49
C GLY A 16 -4.38 16.55 0.25
N ASN A 17 -4.19 16.62 1.57
CA ASN A 17 -4.37 17.84 2.35
C ASN A 17 -3.34 18.93 1.99
N ILE A 18 -2.11 18.54 1.65
CA ILE A 18 -1.02 19.45 1.27
C ILE A 18 -0.83 19.46 -0.24
N GLN A 19 -0.70 18.28 -0.85
CA GLN A 19 -0.45 18.10 -2.27
C GLN A 19 -1.75 17.83 -3.04
N LYS A 20 -2.60 18.86 -3.10
CA LYS A 20 -3.97 18.77 -3.64
C LYS A 20 -4.04 18.30 -5.09
N PHE A 21 -3.08 18.70 -5.92
CA PHE A 21 -3.11 18.47 -7.37
C PHE A 21 -2.42 17.19 -7.83
N THR A 22 -1.57 16.58 -6.99
CA THR A 22 -0.87 15.33 -7.31
C THR A 22 -1.47 14.19 -6.51
N GLU A 23 -1.28 14.20 -5.19
CA GLU A 23 -1.75 13.14 -4.30
C GLU A 23 -3.26 13.24 -4.04
N GLY A 24 -3.82 14.44 -4.03
CA GLY A 24 -5.27 14.63 -4.02
C GLY A 24 -5.92 14.18 -5.34
N ALA A 25 -5.25 14.35 -6.48
CA ALA A 25 -5.72 13.84 -7.76
C ALA A 25 -5.65 12.31 -7.83
N PHE A 26 -4.58 11.71 -7.30
CA PHE A 26 -4.44 10.25 -7.18
C PHE A 26 -5.63 9.61 -6.46
N MET A 27 -6.02 10.17 -5.30
CA MET A 27 -7.18 9.67 -4.55
C MET A 27 -8.47 9.78 -5.40
N LYS A 28 -8.70 10.94 -6.03
CA LYS A 28 -9.89 11.16 -6.87
C LYS A 28 -9.94 10.20 -8.06
N TRP A 29 -8.82 10.01 -8.75
CA TRP A 29 -8.73 9.06 -9.85
C TRP A 29 -8.94 7.63 -9.38
N GLY A 30 -8.42 7.26 -8.21
CA GLY A 30 -8.65 5.94 -7.61
C GLY A 30 -10.13 5.68 -7.34
N TYR A 31 -10.84 6.63 -6.73
CA TYR A 31 -12.29 6.51 -6.53
C TYR A 31 -13.08 6.50 -7.84
N GLN A 32 -12.69 7.34 -8.80
CA GLN A 32 -13.33 7.36 -10.12
C GLN A 32 -13.16 6.02 -10.85
N LEU A 33 -11.96 5.44 -10.85
CA LEU A 33 -11.68 4.12 -11.43
C LEU A 33 -12.54 3.03 -10.80
N VAL A 34 -12.72 3.06 -9.48
CA VAL A 34 -13.59 2.10 -8.78
C VAL A 34 -15.03 2.21 -9.26
N ARG A 35 -15.52 3.43 -9.48
CA ARG A 35 -16.88 3.66 -9.99
C ARG A 35 -17.03 3.28 -11.47
N ASP A 36 -16.01 3.51 -12.27
CA ASP A 36 -16.08 3.30 -13.72
C ASP A 36 -15.85 1.84 -14.10
N GLU A 37 -14.89 1.17 -13.47
CA GLU A 37 -14.45 -0.18 -13.88
C GLU A 37 -14.84 -1.29 -12.88
N PHE A 38 -15.14 -0.95 -11.62
CA PHE A 38 -15.34 -1.95 -10.55
C PHE A 38 -16.61 -1.73 -9.72
N ALA A 39 -17.59 -0.95 -10.18
CA ALA A 39 -18.78 -0.61 -9.37
C ALA A 39 -19.65 -1.82 -8.97
N ASP A 40 -19.58 -2.91 -9.73
CA ASP A 40 -20.23 -4.18 -9.42
C ASP A 40 -19.57 -4.91 -8.24
N GLN A 41 -18.25 -4.79 -8.08
CA GLN A 41 -17.44 -5.60 -7.17
C GLN A 41 -16.78 -4.82 -6.02
N ALA A 42 -16.62 -3.51 -6.15
CA ALA A 42 -15.98 -2.64 -5.18
C ALA A 42 -16.81 -1.39 -4.93
N VAL A 43 -16.64 -0.81 -3.74
CA VAL A 43 -17.33 0.42 -3.34
C VAL A 43 -16.39 1.34 -2.57
N GLY A 44 -16.45 2.63 -2.91
CA GLY A 44 -15.69 3.65 -2.21
C GLY A 44 -16.28 3.95 -0.83
N TRP A 45 -15.43 4.31 0.13
CA TRP A 45 -15.84 4.77 1.44
C TRP A 45 -16.81 5.96 1.35
N ASP A 46 -16.56 6.88 0.41
CA ASP A 46 -17.43 8.02 0.09
C ASP A 46 -18.86 7.62 -0.29
N ASP A 47 -19.04 6.44 -0.89
CA ASP A 47 -20.33 5.99 -1.42
C ASP A 47 -21.12 5.10 -0.43
N CYS A 48 -20.43 4.39 0.46
CA CYS A 48 -21.05 3.44 1.40
C CYS A 48 -20.98 3.84 2.88
N GLY A 49 -20.23 4.90 3.22
CA GLY A 49 -20.05 5.33 4.61
C GLY A 49 -19.36 4.29 5.52
N GLY A 50 -18.72 3.28 4.93
CA GLY A 50 -17.98 2.24 5.65
C GLY A 50 -18.66 0.89 5.77
N GLU A 51 -19.85 0.71 5.20
CA GLU A 51 -20.52 -0.59 5.12
C GLU A 51 -20.53 -1.12 3.69
N PRO A 52 -19.47 -1.85 3.26
CA PRO A 52 -19.36 -2.33 1.88
C PRO A 52 -20.24 -3.56 1.57
N GLY A 53 -20.96 -4.10 2.56
CA GLY A 53 -21.72 -5.34 2.42
C GLY A 53 -20.82 -6.51 2.00
N SER A 54 -21.12 -7.11 0.84
CA SER A 54 -20.32 -8.20 0.24
C SER A 54 -19.24 -7.71 -0.74
N LYS A 55 -19.14 -6.40 -1.00
CA LYS A 55 -18.20 -5.82 -1.96
C LYS A 55 -16.85 -5.48 -1.32
N LEU A 56 -15.84 -5.28 -2.14
CA LEU A 56 -14.53 -4.80 -1.70
C LEU A 56 -14.62 -3.33 -1.27
N LEU A 57 -14.18 -3.02 -0.05
CA LEU A 57 -14.13 -1.64 0.43
C LEU A 57 -12.87 -0.93 -0.06
N VAL A 58 -13.05 0.21 -0.73
CA VAL A 58 -11.95 1.12 -1.08
C VAL A 58 -12.04 2.34 -0.18
N LYS A 59 -11.03 2.56 0.66
CA LYS A 59 -10.95 3.69 1.60
C LYS A 59 -9.70 4.52 1.32
N ASP A 60 -9.66 5.74 1.82
CA ASP A 60 -8.48 6.60 1.78
C ASP A 60 -7.92 6.87 3.17
N ALA A 61 -6.62 7.16 3.23
CA ALA A 61 -5.96 7.59 4.45
C ALA A 61 -4.83 8.56 4.13
N ILE A 62 -4.70 9.59 4.97
CA ILE A 62 -3.57 10.53 4.87
C ILE A 62 -2.26 9.79 5.20
N ALA A 63 -1.18 10.03 4.47
CA ALA A 63 0.10 9.33 4.66
C ALA A 63 0.54 9.26 6.13
N ASP A 64 0.61 10.38 6.86
CA ASP A 64 1.03 10.40 8.26
C ASP A 64 0.11 9.57 9.16
N ILE A 65 -1.21 9.66 8.97
CA ILE A 65 -2.14 8.89 9.79
C ILE A 65 -2.07 7.42 9.41
N ALA A 66 -1.87 7.08 8.14
CA ALA A 66 -1.64 5.72 7.69
C ALA A 66 -0.38 5.14 8.35
N PHE A 67 0.73 5.90 8.44
CA PHE A 67 1.92 5.47 9.18
C PHE A 67 1.60 5.15 10.64
N GLN A 68 0.92 6.07 11.34
CA GLN A 68 0.55 5.86 12.74
C GLN A 68 -0.40 4.66 12.91
N GLN A 69 -1.42 4.56 12.07
CA GLN A 69 -2.44 3.52 12.15
C GLN A 69 -1.89 2.15 11.76
N THR A 70 -0.92 2.06 10.85
CA THR A 70 -0.33 0.76 10.53
C THR A 70 0.51 0.23 11.70
N LEU A 71 1.08 1.11 12.52
CA LEU A 71 1.77 0.72 13.76
C LEU A 71 0.78 0.37 14.89
N LEU A 72 -0.24 1.19 15.10
CA LEU A 72 -1.19 1.04 16.22
C LEU A 72 -2.27 -0.02 15.97
N ARG A 73 -2.73 -0.13 14.71
CA ARG A 73 -3.87 -0.96 14.29
C ARG A 73 -3.59 -1.64 12.94
N PRO A 74 -2.52 -2.45 12.82
CA PRO A 74 -2.16 -3.11 11.55
C PRO A 74 -3.28 -3.98 10.98
N ARG A 75 -4.16 -4.54 11.84
CA ARG A 75 -5.27 -5.42 11.43
C ARG A 75 -6.35 -4.73 10.59
N GLU A 76 -6.38 -3.39 10.58
CA GLU A 76 -7.34 -2.61 9.79
C GLU A 76 -6.89 -2.43 8.32
N PHE A 77 -5.63 -2.75 8.00
CA PHE A 77 -5.08 -2.63 6.65
C PHE A 77 -4.86 -4.02 6.04
N ASP A 78 -5.12 -4.16 4.74
CA ASP A 78 -4.95 -5.43 4.01
C ASP A 78 -4.20 -5.19 2.70
N VAL A 79 -4.76 -4.38 1.81
CA VAL A 79 -4.06 -3.89 0.61
C VAL A 79 -3.86 -2.38 0.71
N ILE A 80 -2.64 -1.91 0.50
CA ILE A 80 -2.29 -0.49 0.46
C ILE A 80 -1.87 -0.14 -0.98
N ALA A 81 -2.50 0.87 -1.55
CA ALA A 81 -2.12 1.46 -2.82
C ALA A 81 -1.67 2.90 -2.58
N THR A 82 -0.48 3.25 -3.04
CA THR A 82 0.10 4.57 -2.78
C THR A 82 1.07 4.97 -3.89
N LEU A 83 1.54 6.22 -3.83
CA LEU A 83 2.52 6.76 -4.78
C LEU A 83 3.93 6.29 -4.42
N ASN A 84 4.83 6.32 -5.40
CA ASN A 84 6.19 5.79 -5.30
C ASN A 84 6.91 6.15 -4.00
N LEU A 85 6.96 7.44 -3.65
CA LEU A 85 7.66 7.93 -2.45
C LEU A 85 7.03 7.42 -1.14
N ASN A 86 5.71 7.51 -1.02
CA ASN A 86 4.99 7.04 0.17
C ASN A 86 5.10 5.51 0.32
N GLY A 87 5.14 4.80 -0.80
CA GLY A 87 5.32 3.35 -0.85
C GLY A 87 6.68 2.91 -0.33
N ASP A 88 7.75 3.59 -0.73
CA ASP A 88 9.12 3.32 -0.26
C ASP A 88 9.19 3.43 1.27
N TYR A 89 8.76 4.58 1.81
CA TYR A 89 8.76 4.81 3.26
C TYR A 89 7.86 3.85 4.04
N LEU A 90 6.65 3.56 3.55
CA LEU A 90 5.74 2.63 4.22
C LEU A 90 6.30 1.22 4.19
N SER A 91 6.83 0.77 3.05
CA SER A 91 7.34 -0.59 2.91
C SER A 91 8.53 -0.87 3.82
N ASP A 92 9.46 0.09 3.94
CA ASP A 92 10.61 -0.02 4.85
C ASP A 92 10.19 -0.01 6.33
N ALA A 93 9.26 0.89 6.71
CA ALA A 93 8.77 0.97 8.08
C ALA A 93 8.04 -0.32 8.50
N LEU A 94 7.23 -0.89 7.60
CA LEU A 94 6.52 -2.14 7.85
C LEU A 94 7.47 -3.34 7.87
N ALA A 95 8.45 -3.37 6.98
CA ALA A 95 9.49 -4.39 7.01
C ALA A 95 10.27 -4.34 8.33
N ALA A 96 10.60 -3.15 8.84
CA ALA A 96 11.24 -2.97 10.14
C ALA A 96 10.38 -3.51 11.30
N GLN A 97 9.06 -3.33 11.24
CA GLN A 97 8.14 -3.81 12.26
C GLN A 97 8.09 -5.34 12.38
N VAL A 98 8.30 -6.06 11.27
CA VAL A 98 8.17 -7.53 11.23
C VAL A 98 9.48 -8.29 11.40
N GLY A 99 10.63 -7.61 11.52
CA GLY A 99 11.94 -8.26 11.68
C GLY A 99 13.06 -7.71 10.79
N GLY A 100 12.79 -6.67 10.00
CA GLY A 100 13.75 -5.95 9.17
C GLY A 100 13.57 -6.17 7.66
N ILE A 101 14.17 -5.30 6.86
CA ILE A 101 14.12 -5.30 5.38
C ILE A 101 14.63 -6.63 4.78
N GLY A 102 15.48 -7.36 5.52
CA GLY A 102 16.06 -8.63 5.05
C GLY A 102 15.05 -9.77 4.85
N ILE A 103 13.83 -9.66 5.38
CA ILE A 103 12.75 -10.65 5.22
C ILE A 103 11.54 -10.11 4.44
N ALA A 104 11.63 -8.90 3.89
CA ALA A 104 10.55 -8.29 3.11
C ALA A 104 10.73 -8.59 1.61
N PRO A 105 9.96 -9.53 1.03
CA PRO A 105 10.01 -9.77 -0.41
C PRO A 105 9.34 -8.61 -1.17
N GLY A 106 9.92 -8.22 -2.30
CA GLY A 106 9.39 -7.18 -3.18
C GLY A 106 9.48 -7.58 -4.66
N ALA A 107 8.49 -7.19 -5.45
CA ALA A 107 8.45 -7.43 -6.89
C ALA A 107 8.04 -6.15 -7.64
N ASN A 108 8.75 -5.83 -8.71
CA ASN A 108 8.34 -4.80 -9.66
C ASN A 108 7.65 -5.48 -10.85
N ILE A 109 6.39 -5.11 -11.10
CA ILE A 109 5.55 -5.73 -12.13
C ILE A 109 5.36 -4.72 -13.27
N ASN A 110 5.89 -5.04 -14.44
CA ASN A 110 5.60 -4.30 -15.67
C ASN A 110 4.71 -5.14 -16.60
N TYR A 111 3.48 -4.70 -16.82
CA TYR A 111 2.48 -5.39 -17.64
C TYR A 111 2.78 -5.36 -19.15
N VAL A 112 3.72 -4.52 -19.61
CA VAL A 112 4.07 -4.39 -21.04
C VAL A 112 5.14 -5.40 -21.49
N THR A 113 6.01 -5.84 -20.58
CA THR A 113 7.14 -6.73 -20.90
C THR A 113 7.09 -8.09 -20.19
N ALA A 114 6.07 -8.32 -19.34
CA ALA A 114 5.89 -9.56 -18.57
C ALA A 114 7.11 -9.99 -17.74
N THR A 115 8.06 -9.09 -17.48
CA THR A 115 9.24 -9.33 -16.65
C THR A 115 8.96 -8.82 -15.24
N ALA A 116 8.81 -9.76 -14.28
CA ALA A 116 8.82 -9.45 -12.87
C ALA A 116 10.27 -9.47 -12.37
N SER A 117 10.90 -8.31 -12.16
CA SER A 117 12.23 -8.25 -11.56
C SER A 117 12.11 -8.12 -10.05
N SER A 118 12.44 -9.19 -9.31
CA SER A 118 12.67 -9.10 -7.86
C SER A 118 14.06 -8.51 -7.64
N ARG A 119 14.14 -7.29 -7.10
CA ARG A 119 15.42 -6.68 -6.72
C ARG A 119 15.65 -6.94 -5.24
N PRO A 120 16.52 -7.90 -4.84
CA PRO A 120 16.98 -7.93 -3.46
C PRO A 120 17.69 -6.60 -3.15
N PRO A 121 17.51 -6.04 -1.94
CA PRO A 121 18.20 -4.82 -1.56
C PRO A 121 19.70 -5.03 -1.72
N THR A 122 20.36 -4.18 -2.51
CA THR A 122 21.82 -4.09 -2.56
C THR A 122 22.30 -3.57 -1.22
N ALA A 123 22.45 -4.47 -0.23
CA ALA A 123 22.99 -4.14 1.06
C ALA A 123 24.49 -3.82 0.90
N PRO A 124 24.97 -2.60 1.22
CA PRO A 124 26.40 -2.37 1.31
C PRO A 124 26.96 -3.22 2.46
N ARG A 125 27.98 -3.99 2.11
CA ARG A 125 28.74 -4.95 2.92
C ARG A 125 29.00 -4.42 4.35
N ARG A 126 28.19 -4.82 5.33
CA ARG A 126 28.61 -4.73 6.74
C ARG A 126 29.74 -5.72 6.93
N SER A 127 30.94 -5.20 7.14
CA SER A 127 32.13 -5.96 7.55
C SER A 127 31.75 -6.84 8.74
N THR A 128 31.79 -8.16 8.54
CA THR A 128 31.76 -9.17 9.58
C THR A 128 32.94 -8.93 10.53
N ARG A 129 32.72 -8.20 11.62
CA ARG A 129 33.55 -8.35 12.81
C ARG A 129 32.88 -9.43 13.65
N ALA A 130 33.42 -10.65 13.53
CA ALA A 130 33.03 -11.79 14.35
C ALA A 130 33.00 -11.39 15.83
N ARG A 131 31.81 -11.43 16.45
CA ARG A 131 31.69 -11.50 17.90
C ARG A 131 31.62 -12.98 18.26
N THR A 132 32.79 -13.57 18.46
CA THR A 132 32.96 -14.73 19.33
C THR A 132 33.27 -14.23 20.73
N ARG A 133 32.29 -14.32 21.63
CA ARG A 133 32.37 -14.78 23.03
C ARG A 133 31.05 -14.52 23.72
#